data_AF-A0A3B8T1F8-F1
#
_entry.id   AF-A0A3B8T1F8-F1
#
_cell.length_a   1.000
_cell.length_b   1.000
_cell.length_c   1.000
_cell.angle_alpha   90.00
_cell.angle_beta   90.00
_cell.angle_gamma   90.00
#
_symmetry.space_group_name_H-M   'P 1'
#
loop_
_entity.id
_entity.type
_entity.pdbx_description
1 polymer ?
#
loop_
_entity_poly.entity_id
_entity_poly.type
_entity_poly.pdbx_seq_one_letter_code
_entity_poly.pdbx_strand_id
1 'polypeptide(L)' 'LDFQLYPGELGKRIFDSICKEAWTNWQKKQTMLINENKLNMMEPTARKFLEEQMEGYLFEGKEPDIEGYTPPAK' A
#
# COMPACT_ATOMS: atom_id res chain seq x y z
N LEU A 1 1.13 -14.42 11.64
CA LEU A 1 1.52 -13.11 11.03
C LEU A 1 1.98 -12.27 12.21
N ASP A 2 3.28 -12.05 12.38
CA ASP A 2 3.88 -11.63 13.66
C ASP A 2 4.00 -10.13 13.88
N PHE A 3 3.38 -9.30 13.04
CA PHE A 3 3.53 -7.86 13.17
C PHE A 3 2.20 -7.16 12.98
N GLN A 4 1.66 -6.68 14.10
CA GLN A 4 0.66 -5.62 14.14
C GLN A 4 1.37 -4.32 13.70
N LEU A 5 1.55 -4.15 12.38
CA LEU A 5 2.31 -3.06 11.77
C LEU A 5 1.59 -1.70 11.80
N TYR A 6 0.39 -1.63 12.38
CA TYR A 6 -0.33 -0.38 12.62
C TYR A 6 -1.11 -0.46 13.93
N PRO A 7 -0.91 0.46 14.90
CA PRO A 7 -1.84 0.61 16.01
C PRO A 7 -3.16 1.21 15.49
N GLY A 8 -4.29 0.60 15.86
CA GLY A 8 -5.63 1.06 15.49
C GLY A 8 -6.43 0.03 14.68
N GLU A 9 -7.69 0.36 14.42
CA GLU A 9 -8.61 -0.56 13.71
C GLU A 9 -8.15 -0.88 12.28
N LEU A 10 -7.39 0.04 11.65
CA LEU A 10 -6.87 -0.15 10.30
C LEU A 10 -5.93 -1.35 10.20
N GLY A 11 -4.99 -1.49 11.14
CA GLY A 11 -4.05 -2.62 11.18
C GLY A 11 -4.76 -3.94 11.41
N LYS A 12 -5.84 -3.94 12.21
CA LYS A 12 -6.67 -5.12 12.46
C LYS A 12 -7.48 -5.49 11.21
N ARG A 13 -8.05 -4.51 10.51
CA ARG A 13 -8.81 -4.71 9.27
C ARG A 13 -7.94 -5.25 8.14
N ILE A 14 -6.73 -4.72 7.99
CA ILE A 14 -5.74 -5.24 7.05
C ILE A 14 -5.39 -6.69 7.43
N PHE A 15 -5.09 -6.97 8.70
CA PHE A 15 -4.76 -8.32 9.13
C PHE A 15 -5.89 -9.34 8.88
N ASP A 16 -7.14 -8.93 9.10
CA ASP A 16 -8.32 -9.80 9.00
C ASP A 16 -8.78 -10.00 7.56
N SER A 17 -8.74 -8.95 6.73
CA SER A 17 -9.20 -8.98 5.34
C SER A 17 -8.10 -9.26 4.31
N ILE A 18 -6.83 -8.99 4.64
CA ILE A 18 -5.70 -9.05 3.70
C ILE A 18 -4.72 -10.14 4.13
N CYS A 19 -4.36 -11.01 3.18
CA CYS A 19 -3.37 -12.05 3.41
C CYS A 19 -1.95 -11.48 3.47
N LYS A 20 -1.04 -12.22 4.14
CA LYS A 20 0.38 -11.86 4.30
C LYS A 20 1.08 -11.54 2.96
N GLU A 21 0.68 -12.24 1.90
CA GLU A 21 1.24 -12.06 0.55
C GLU A 21 0.83 -10.71 -0.06
N ALA A 22 -0.47 -10.36 0.02
CA ALA A 22 -0.97 -9.08 -0.47
C ALA A 22 -0.36 -7.89 0.29
N TRP A 23 -0.20 -8.01 1.61
CA TRP A 23 0.49 -6.98 2.40
C TRP A 23 1.96 -6.82 1.99
N THR A 24 2.67 -7.93 1.77
CA THR A 24 4.07 -7.89 1.32
C THR A 24 4.18 -7.24 -0.07
N ASN A 25 3.24 -7.52 -0.97
CA ASN A 25 3.20 -6.88 -2.29
C ASN A 25 2.88 -5.38 -2.18
N TRP A 26 1.96 -5.00 -1.30
CA TRP A 26 1.66 -3.59 -1.02
C TRP A 26 2.90 -2.85 -0.52
N GLN A 27 3.66 -3.39 0.44
CA GLN A 27 4.88 -2.73 0.93
C GLN A 27 5.91 -2.47 -0.18
N LYS A 28 6.04 -3.37 -1.16
CA LYS A 28 6.89 -3.17 -2.35
C LYS A 28 6.36 -2.02 -3.21
N LYS A 29 5.06 -2.03 -3.54
CA LYS A 29 4.40 -0.97 -4.32
C LYS A 29 4.48 0.38 -3.61
N GLN A 30 4.25 0.43 -2.31
CA GLN A 30 4.39 1.64 -1.49
C GLN A 30 5.80 2.24 -1.61
N THR A 31 6.84 1.40 -1.52
CA THR A 31 8.23 1.85 -1.68
C THR A 31 8.49 2.42 -3.07
N MET A 32 7.95 1.77 -4.12
CA MET A 32 8.04 2.27 -5.50
C MET A 32 7.28 3.59 -5.68
N LEU A 33 6.04 3.69 -5.20
CA LEU A 33 5.24 4.91 -5.23
C LEU A 33 5.97 6.08 -4.59
N ILE A 34 6.61 5.86 -3.42
CA ILE A 34 7.39 6.88 -2.73
C ILE A 34 8.57 7.35 -3.58
N ASN A 35 9.29 6.44 -4.22
CA ASN A 35 10.46 6.78 -5.04
C ASN A 35 10.07 7.47 -6.36
N GLU A 36 9.09 6.93 -7.09
CA GLU A 36 8.65 7.43 -8.40
C GLU A 36 7.98 8.80 -8.28
N ASN A 37 7.05 8.96 -7.34
CA ASN A 37 6.35 10.23 -7.12
C ASN A 37 7.14 11.16 -6.18
N LYS A 38 8.35 10.76 -5.73
CA LYS A 38 9.17 11.48 -4.73
C LYS A 38 8.33 11.96 -3.54
N LEU A 39 7.46 11.08 -3.05
CA LEU A 39 6.49 11.42 -2.02
C LEU A 39 7.21 11.71 -0.70
N ASN A 40 6.91 12.87 -0.13
CA ASN A 40 7.41 13.22 1.18
C ASN A 40 6.42 12.77 2.25
N MET A 41 6.79 11.79 3.09
CA MET A 41 5.92 11.29 4.17
C MET A 41 5.61 12.32 5.27
N MET A 42 6.27 13.48 5.23
CA MET A 42 5.95 14.63 6.07
C MET A 42 4.78 15.45 5.52
N GLU A 43 4.50 15.36 4.21
CA GLU A 43 3.38 16.06 3.58
C GLU A 43 2.07 15.29 3.78
N PRO A 44 1.00 15.94 4.27
CA PRO A 44 -0.29 15.30 4.49
C PRO A 44 -0.97 14.84 3.20
N THR A 45 -0.69 15.50 2.07
CA THR A 45 -1.15 15.10 0.74
C THR A 45 -0.54 13.77 0.29
N ALA A 46 0.76 13.57 0.52
CA ALA A 46 1.44 12.32 0.21
C ALA A 46 0.92 11.16 1.08
N ARG A 47 0.63 11.41 2.36
CA ARG A 47 0.00 10.40 3.22
C ARG A 47 -1.39 9.99 2.71
N LYS A 48 -2.25 10.97 2.42
CA LYS A 48 -3.59 10.69 1.87
C LYS A 48 -3.51 9.91 0.57
N PHE A 49 -2.62 10.29 -0.34
CA PHE A 49 -2.41 9.57 -1.58
C PHE A 49 -1.99 8.12 -1.33
N LEU A 50 -1.03 7.87 -0.43
CA LEU A 50 -0.62 6.50 -0.08
C LEU A 50 -1.75 5.70 0.56
N GLU A 51 -2.59 6.32 1.39
CA GLU A 51 -3.78 5.69 1.98
C GLU A 51 -4.82 5.31 0.92
N GLU A 52 -5.14 6.22 -0.01
CA GLU A 52 -6.07 5.94 -1.11
C GLU A 52 -5.56 4.82 -2.03
N GLN A 53 -4.27 4.86 -2.37
CA GLN A 53 -3.64 3.79 -3.16
C GLN A 53 -3.61 2.45 -2.39
N MET A 54 -3.43 2.49 -1.07
CA MET A 54 -3.46 1.30 -0.22
C MET A 54 -4.85 0.69 -0.19
N GLU A 55 -5.87 1.52 0.05
CA GLU A 55 -7.25 1.05 0.14
C GLU A 55 -7.74 0.50 -1.21
N GLY A 56 -7.41 1.18 -2.31
CA GLY A 56 -7.70 0.69 -3.66
C GLY A 56 -7.03 -0.65 -3.96
N TYR A 57 -5.75 -0.81 -3.62
CA TYR A 57 -5.00 -2.04 -3.89
C TYR A 57 -5.47 -3.22 -3.02
N LEU A 58 -5.67 -2.96 -1.73
CA LEU A 58 -5.95 -4.00 -0.76
C LEU A 58 -7.43 -4.39 -0.74
N PHE A 59 -8.36 -3.43 -0.83
CA PHE A 59 -9.79 -3.70 -0.69
C PHE A 59 -10.55 -3.72 -2.02
N GLU A 60 -10.23 -2.84 -2.96
CA GLU A 60 -10.91 -2.82 -4.28
C GLU A 60 -10.23 -3.72 -5.32
N GLY A 61 -9.00 -4.19 -5.06
CA GLY A 61 -8.19 -4.90 -6.06
C GLY A 61 -7.78 -4.03 -7.24
N LYS A 62 -7.89 -2.70 -7.10
CA LYS A 62 -7.40 -1.74 -8.09
C LYS A 62 -5.90 -1.60 -7.93
N GLU A 63 -5.17 -1.92 -8.99
CA GLU A 63 -3.75 -1.62 -8.99
C GLU A 63 -3.55 -0.10 -8.91
N PRO A 64 -2.70 0.37 -7.99
CA PRO A 64 -2.39 1.78 -7.90
C PRO A 64 -1.76 2.20 -9.23
N ASP A 65 -2.26 3.29 -9.80
CA ASP A 65 -1.83 3.81 -11.09
C ASP A 65 -0.42 4.40 -10.89
N ILE A 66 0.57 3.53 -11.05
CA ILE A 66 1.98 3.90 -11.05
C ILE A 66 2.33 4.06 -12.53
N GLU A 67 2.33 5.30 -13.03
CA GLU A 67 2.85 5.61 -14.36
C GLU A 67 4.23 4.95 -14.54
N GLY A 68 4.29 3.92 -15.39
CA GLY A 68 5.54 3.21 -15.71
C GLY A 68 5.80 1.88 -15.01
N TYR A 69 4.98 1.42 -14.06
CA TYR A 69 5.21 0.12 -13.38
C TYR A 69 4.26 -0.98 -13.84
N THR A 70 4.74 -1.83 -14.74
CA THR A 70 4.08 -3.11 -15.09
C THR A 70 4.60 -4.19 -14.15
N PRO A 71 3.75 -4.84 -13.32
CA PRO A 71 4.21 -5.94 -12.48
C PRO A 71 4.73 -7.09 -13.38
N PRO A 72 5.85 -7.74 -13.02
CA PRO A 72 6.32 -8.89 -13.77
C PRO A 72 5.26 -10.00 -13.68
N ALA A 73 4.75 -10.44 -14.84
CA ALA A 73 3.87 -11.59 -14.94
C ALA A 73 4.58 -12.80 -14.32
N LYS A 74 3.93 -13.44 -13.34
CA LYS A 74 4.36 -14.74 -12.81
C LYS A 74 4.20 -15.81 -13.87
#